data_AF-A0A3E0UDD6-F1
#
_entry.id   AF-A0A3E0UDD6-F1
#
_cell.length_a   1.000
_cell.length_b   1.000
_cell.length_c   1.000
_cell.angle_alpha   90.00
_cell.angle_beta   90.00
_cell.angle_gamma   90.00
#
_symmetry.space_group_name_H-M   'P 1'
#
loop_
_entity.id
_entity.type
_entity.pdbx_description
1 polymer ?
#
loop_
_entity_poly.entity_id
_entity_poly.type
_entity_poly.pdbx_seq_one_letter_code
_entity_poly.pdbx_strand_id
1 'polypeptide(L)'
;MSTTINFLANAAQELGKLNELEIVVADWGSDEKLVHALSLSQAGAQITRFIYVSQEITSRYKSNALPGNIGANIALRRAKGKLVSISGAEILVPARALEALFKQAEKSDYQQRLIVCGRFRLPAQWVLAQPCVLEWQGYLERNSWQLAKEPGRGSFLTGNAGLFVFPQEMLHESTGLFEALDPYWGWNDVEYTMRALSRYQSVDLHSEGVTVFDMEHFHFAGTRNTVMKKIAPRLLSQSFNANGNDWGAGLVELECSKAEPKVVSNGATVVSKNELEKLLPEIELSRFQSFFTWFCDYVEEELSVGEIHHLVSVFNIVKNRNILRFKEFGCTNGFSYYLMHFLFEHLNSVGADHWLSGGGEWGPDHMVYNLTTPGMGHKGQAVLVNHSLEADNRLASKLVGANGLVIFRTDSAVEWSAIENEVYAELANHDLILIGECAEKIIESLKKQLPSLSKVSCGDLHYFSHEPIALAELEKNVELIPHLNQLAHNSSNWGEHSAEVLMEEIAKLDTQEIVLWYFDEAQFRLIWPHVENNVVAVINSSKHAAPVEIVDKLISQDKLSIYDHIKVIRLN
;
A
#
# COMPACT_ATOMS: atom_id res chain seq x y z
N MET A 1 -9.63 14.98 11.24
CA MET A 1 -9.77 15.79 10.01
C MET A 1 -8.63 15.55 9.02
N SER A 2 -7.33 15.73 9.36
CA SER A 2 -6.22 15.43 8.43
C SER A 2 -6.33 14.04 7.79
N THR A 3 -6.54 13.01 8.61
CA THR A 3 -6.76 11.62 8.16
C THR A 3 -7.90 11.52 7.16
N THR A 4 -9.06 12.10 7.48
CA THR A 4 -10.26 12.06 6.63
C THR A 4 -10.03 12.71 5.27
N ILE A 5 -9.43 13.90 5.25
CA ILE A 5 -9.12 14.63 4.01
C ILE A 5 -8.14 13.84 3.16
N ASN A 6 -7.05 13.36 3.75
CA ASN A 6 -6.04 12.59 3.04
C ASN A 6 -6.58 11.24 2.54
N PHE A 7 -7.44 10.59 3.32
CA PHE A 7 -8.10 9.34 2.96
C PHE A 7 -9.02 9.53 1.74
N LEU A 8 -9.87 10.55 1.75
CA LEU A 8 -10.74 10.88 0.63
C LEU A 8 -9.94 11.31 -0.62
N ALA A 9 -8.88 12.10 -0.43
CA ALA A 9 -8.00 12.51 -1.52
C ALA A 9 -7.26 11.33 -2.15
N ASN A 10 -6.79 10.38 -1.34
CA ASN A 10 -6.17 9.15 -1.83
C ASN A 10 -7.18 8.30 -2.63
N ALA A 11 -8.39 8.13 -2.10
CA ALA A 11 -9.49 7.47 -2.83
C ALA A 11 -9.81 8.15 -4.17
N ALA A 12 -9.85 9.49 -4.21
CA ALA A 12 -10.08 10.24 -5.44
C ALA A 12 -8.91 10.11 -6.44
N GLN A 13 -7.68 10.09 -5.93
CA GLN A 13 -6.47 9.91 -6.74
C GLN A 13 -6.41 8.51 -7.37
N GLU A 14 -6.72 7.46 -6.61
CA GLU A 14 -6.81 6.08 -7.11
C GLU A 14 -7.79 5.93 -8.27
N LEU A 15 -8.89 6.70 -8.24
CA LEU A 15 -9.91 6.70 -9.30
C LEU A 15 -9.57 7.63 -10.48
N GLY A 16 -8.48 8.41 -10.41
CA GLY A 16 -8.19 9.44 -11.40
C GLY A 16 -9.19 10.61 -11.38
N LYS A 17 -9.90 10.80 -10.27
CA LYS A 17 -11.02 11.75 -10.10
C LYS A 17 -10.69 12.96 -9.21
N LEU A 18 -9.41 13.17 -8.90
CA LEU A 18 -8.97 14.23 -7.98
C LEU A 18 -9.42 15.63 -8.44
N ASN A 19 -9.44 15.90 -9.74
CA ASN A 19 -9.86 17.20 -10.30
C ASN A 19 -11.40 17.38 -10.37
N GLU A 20 -12.17 16.33 -10.06
CA GLU A 20 -13.64 16.36 -10.03
C GLU A 20 -14.20 16.56 -8.61
N LEU A 21 -13.31 16.69 -7.61
CA LEU A 21 -13.66 16.81 -6.20
C LEU A 21 -13.06 18.08 -5.59
N GLU A 22 -13.82 18.73 -4.70
CA GLU A 22 -13.30 19.75 -3.79
C GLU A 22 -13.76 19.46 -2.36
N ILE A 23 -12.95 19.87 -1.39
CA ILE A 23 -13.25 19.88 0.02
C ILE A 23 -13.19 21.34 0.48
N VAL A 24 -14.30 21.82 1.05
CA VAL A 24 -14.40 23.18 1.58
C VAL A 24 -14.51 23.10 3.10
N VAL A 25 -13.50 23.62 3.80
CA VAL A 25 -13.46 23.63 5.27
C VAL A 25 -13.76 25.03 5.76
N ALA A 26 -14.83 25.20 6.53
CA ALA A 26 -15.08 26.43 7.28
C ALA A 26 -14.41 26.32 8.66
N ASP A 27 -13.31 27.06 8.83
CA ASP A 27 -12.68 27.28 10.12
C ASP A 27 -13.45 28.40 10.83
N TRP A 28 -14.23 28.00 11.83
CA TRP A 28 -15.21 28.86 12.47
C TRP A 28 -14.71 29.58 13.72
N GLY A 29 -13.46 30.04 13.70
CA GLY A 29 -12.84 30.76 14.81
C GLY A 29 -11.95 29.87 15.68
N SER A 30 -11.17 28.98 15.06
CA SER A 30 -10.06 28.34 15.76
C SER A 30 -9.00 29.38 16.15
N ASP A 31 -8.36 29.17 17.31
CA ASP A 31 -7.27 30.03 17.81
C ASP A 31 -6.07 30.01 16.84
N GLU A 32 -5.70 28.81 16.38
CA GLU A 32 -4.79 28.59 15.26
C GLU A 32 -5.62 28.21 14.04
N LYS A 33 -5.38 28.88 12.89
CA LYS A 33 -6.10 28.57 11.65
C LYS A 33 -5.89 27.11 11.26
N LEU A 34 -6.97 26.40 10.92
CA LEU A 34 -6.92 24.98 10.56
C LEU A 34 -6.00 24.68 9.37
N VAL A 35 -5.81 25.64 8.45
CA VAL A 35 -4.86 25.50 7.34
C VAL A 35 -3.42 25.29 7.84
N HIS A 36 -3.07 25.82 9.01
CA HIS A 36 -1.77 25.65 9.65
C HIS A 36 -1.73 24.47 10.62
N ALA A 37 -2.86 24.12 11.25
CA ALA A 37 -2.93 23.00 12.19
C ALA A 37 -2.96 21.62 11.50
N LEU A 38 -3.52 21.53 10.29
CA LEU A 38 -3.69 20.25 9.59
C LEU A 38 -2.44 19.85 8.77
N SER A 39 -2.23 18.54 8.63
CA SER A 39 -1.15 17.96 7.84
C SER A 39 -1.74 17.22 6.66
N LEU A 40 -1.81 17.90 5.52
CA LEU A 40 -2.43 17.38 4.31
C LEU A 40 -1.36 16.86 3.34
N SER A 41 -1.65 15.71 2.72
CA SER A 41 -0.86 15.17 1.61
C SER A 41 -0.95 16.11 0.40
N GLN A 42 -0.12 15.90 -0.62
CA GLN A 42 -0.21 16.68 -1.85
C GLN A 42 -1.61 16.63 -2.49
N ALA A 43 -2.18 15.42 -2.60
CA ALA A 43 -3.54 15.24 -3.11
C ALA A 43 -4.58 15.91 -2.20
N GLY A 44 -4.45 15.76 -0.88
CA GLY A 44 -5.34 16.40 0.09
C GLY A 44 -5.32 17.92 0.00
N ALA A 45 -4.13 18.51 -0.12
CA ALA A 45 -3.97 19.95 -0.26
C ALA A 45 -4.54 20.48 -1.58
N GLN A 46 -4.37 19.74 -2.68
CA GLN A 46 -4.88 20.11 -4.00
C GLN A 46 -6.39 20.31 -4.02
N ILE A 47 -7.14 19.43 -3.36
CA ILE A 47 -8.61 19.48 -3.37
C ILE A 47 -9.19 20.28 -2.20
N THR A 48 -8.38 20.74 -1.24
CA THR A 48 -8.89 21.40 -0.03
C THR A 48 -8.71 22.91 -0.06
N ARG A 49 -9.81 23.63 0.21
CA ARG A 49 -9.82 25.07 0.44
C ARG A 49 -10.39 25.37 1.82
N PHE A 50 -9.74 26.29 2.52
CA PHE A 50 -10.18 26.78 3.83
C PHE A 50 -10.87 28.13 3.68
N ILE A 51 -11.88 28.34 4.52
CA ILE A 51 -12.56 29.61 4.74
C ILE A 51 -12.39 29.93 6.22
N TYR A 52 -11.68 30.98 6.54
CA TYR A 52 -11.48 31.41 7.92
C TYR A 52 -12.53 32.44 8.33
N VAL A 53 -13.20 32.18 9.45
CA VAL A 53 -14.14 33.08 10.10
C VAL A 53 -13.44 33.70 11.30
N SER A 54 -13.20 35.00 11.24
CA SER A 54 -12.51 35.72 12.31
C SER A 54 -13.32 35.72 13.61
N GLN A 55 -12.63 35.88 14.75
CA GLN A 55 -13.28 36.03 16.06
C GLN A 55 -14.23 37.24 16.11
N GLU A 56 -13.97 38.28 15.31
CA GLU A 56 -14.86 39.42 15.18
C GLU A 56 -16.24 38.98 14.66
N ILE A 57 -16.28 38.07 13.67
CA ILE A 57 -17.53 37.58 13.09
C ILE A 57 -18.21 36.60 14.04
N THR A 58 -17.47 35.68 14.66
CA THR A 58 -18.04 34.70 15.60
C THR A 58 -18.65 35.38 16.84
N SER A 59 -18.10 36.53 17.26
CA SER A 59 -18.62 37.32 18.39
C SER A 59 -20.00 37.95 18.14
N ARG A 60 -20.46 38.00 16.89
CA ARG A 60 -21.80 38.52 16.53
C ARG A 60 -22.92 37.53 16.88
N TYR A 61 -22.58 36.28 17.23
CA TYR A 61 -23.54 35.23 17.57
C TYR A 61 -23.70 35.07 19.08
N LYS A 62 -24.88 34.61 19.52
CA LYS A 62 -25.30 34.65 20.94
C LYS A 62 -24.39 33.89 21.89
N SER A 63 -23.67 32.88 21.40
CA SER A 63 -22.77 32.02 22.18
C SER A 63 -21.31 32.49 22.23
N ASN A 64 -20.94 33.59 21.56
CA ASN A 64 -19.54 33.92 21.25
C ASN A 64 -18.79 32.77 20.55
N ALA A 65 -19.53 31.90 19.88
CA ALA A 65 -19.04 30.75 19.14
C ALA A 65 -20.02 30.53 17.99
N LEU A 66 -19.49 30.23 16.81
CA LEU A 66 -20.31 29.99 15.63
C LEU A 66 -21.05 28.65 15.77
N PRO A 67 -22.39 28.63 15.67
CA PRO A 67 -23.15 27.40 15.63
C PRO A 67 -22.76 26.54 14.42
N GLY A 68 -22.76 25.22 14.60
CA GLY A 68 -22.26 24.29 13.58
C GLY A 68 -23.01 24.34 12.25
N ASN A 69 -24.31 24.63 12.29
CA ASN A 69 -25.14 24.85 11.10
C ASN A 69 -24.78 26.12 10.33
N ILE A 70 -24.41 27.20 11.03
CA ILE A 70 -23.97 28.44 10.39
C ILE A 70 -22.60 28.23 9.74
N GLY A 71 -21.68 27.57 10.45
CA GLY A 71 -20.38 27.20 9.89
C GLY A 71 -20.49 26.27 8.68
N ALA A 72 -21.40 25.29 8.73
CA ALA A 72 -21.74 24.47 7.58
C ALA A 72 -22.29 25.30 6.42
N ASN A 73 -23.24 26.21 6.67
CA ASN A 73 -23.78 27.10 5.64
C ASN A 73 -22.71 27.99 4.99
N ILE A 74 -21.72 28.46 5.76
CA ILE A 74 -20.59 29.23 5.23
C ILE A 74 -19.84 28.43 4.15
N ALA A 75 -19.57 27.14 4.40
CA ALA A 75 -18.94 26.25 3.43
C ALA A 75 -19.88 25.91 2.27
N LEU A 76 -21.13 25.49 2.57
CA LEU A 76 -22.13 25.08 1.58
C LEU A 76 -22.41 26.19 0.56
N ARG A 77 -22.59 27.44 1.02
CA ARG A 77 -22.81 28.60 0.14
C ARG A 77 -21.67 28.84 -0.85
N ARG A 78 -20.46 28.44 -0.48
CA ARG A 78 -19.21 28.69 -1.22
C ARG A 78 -18.72 27.44 -1.95
N ALA A 79 -19.45 26.33 -1.89
CA ALA A 79 -19.17 25.15 -2.69
C ALA A 79 -19.56 25.40 -4.15
N LYS A 80 -18.78 24.86 -5.08
CA LYS A 80 -18.90 25.00 -6.54
C LYS A 80 -19.33 23.71 -7.24
N GLY A 81 -19.30 22.59 -6.53
CA GLY A 81 -19.76 21.30 -7.04
C GLY A 81 -21.24 21.32 -7.45
N LYS A 82 -21.56 20.61 -8.53
CA LYS A 82 -22.96 20.39 -8.98
C LYS A 82 -23.78 19.66 -7.92
N LEU A 83 -23.13 18.68 -7.29
CA LEU A 83 -23.59 18.04 -6.06
C LEU A 83 -22.66 18.48 -4.93
N VAL A 84 -23.25 18.83 -3.80
CA VAL A 84 -22.55 19.28 -2.59
C VAL A 84 -22.93 18.34 -1.47
N SER A 85 -21.95 17.84 -0.73
CA SER A 85 -22.17 17.01 0.45
C SER A 85 -21.76 17.76 1.71
N ILE A 86 -22.52 17.57 2.79
CA ILE A 86 -22.06 17.80 4.15
C ILE A 86 -21.82 16.45 4.84
N SER A 87 -20.75 16.38 5.62
CA SER A 87 -20.38 15.22 6.42
C SER A 87 -19.76 15.67 7.73
N GLY A 88 -19.69 14.76 8.71
CA GLY A 88 -18.78 14.93 9.85
C GLY A 88 -17.33 15.03 9.36
N ALA A 89 -16.47 15.67 10.16
CA ALA A 89 -15.04 15.80 9.86
C ALA A 89 -14.26 14.48 10.04
N GLU A 90 -14.97 13.45 10.48
CA GLU A 90 -14.51 12.12 10.88
C GLU A 90 -15.11 10.99 10.02
N ILE A 91 -15.77 11.33 8.91
CA ILE A 91 -16.36 10.37 7.98
C ILE A 91 -15.35 9.93 6.92
N LEU A 92 -14.97 8.65 6.92
CA LEU A 92 -14.16 8.03 5.87
C LEU A 92 -15.03 7.56 4.71
N VAL A 93 -14.62 7.91 3.49
CA VAL A 93 -15.29 7.52 2.23
C VAL A 93 -14.28 6.73 1.38
N PRO A 94 -14.38 5.38 1.31
CA PRO A 94 -13.45 4.58 0.53
C PRO A 94 -13.61 4.80 -0.98
N ALA A 95 -12.59 4.40 -1.76
CA ALA A 95 -12.60 4.48 -3.23
C ALA A 95 -13.86 3.88 -3.86
N ARG A 96 -14.31 2.70 -3.42
CA ARG A 96 -15.55 2.07 -3.95
C ARG A 96 -16.80 2.92 -3.71
N ALA A 97 -16.90 3.54 -2.53
CA ALA A 97 -18.03 4.42 -2.20
C ALA A 97 -17.98 5.72 -3.02
N LEU A 98 -16.78 6.27 -3.21
CA LEU A 98 -16.55 7.45 -4.03
C LEU A 98 -16.84 7.18 -5.52
N GLU A 99 -16.43 6.03 -6.04
CA GLU A 99 -16.72 5.58 -7.40
C GLU A 99 -18.24 5.48 -7.62
N ALA A 100 -18.95 4.87 -6.66
CA ALA A 100 -20.40 4.81 -6.69
C ALA A 100 -21.03 6.22 -6.68
N LEU A 101 -20.55 7.13 -5.82
CA LEU A 101 -20.99 8.52 -5.81
C LEU A 101 -20.82 9.21 -7.18
N PHE A 102 -19.67 9.06 -7.84
CA PHE A 102 -19.44 9.62 -9.18
C PHE A 102 -20.41 9.04 -10.21
N LYS A 103 -20.61 7.72 -10.23
CA LYS A 103 -21.58 7.07 -11.12
C LYS A 103 -23.00 7.57 -10.90
N GLN A 104 -23.38 7.84 -9.66
CA GLN A 104 -24.69 8.41 -9.35
C GLN A 104 -24.79 9.88 -9.74
N ALA A 105 -23.71 10.66 -9.57
CA ALA A 105 -23.64 12.07 -9.94
C ALA A 105 -23.82 12.32 -11.45
N GLU A 106 -23.48 11.33 -12.28
CA GLU A 106 -23.69 11.38 -13.73
C GLU A 106 -25.16 11.20 -14.14
N LYS A 107 -26.02 10.67 -13.26
CA LYS A 107 -27.45 10.48 -13.55
C LYS A 107 -28.21 11.79 -13.38
N SER A 108 -29.02 12.15 -14.39
CA SER A 108 -29.75 13.41 -14.41
C SER A 108 -30.80 13.55 -13.30
N ASP A 109 -31.36 12.44 -12.82
CA ASP A 109 -32.41 12.44 -11.78
C ASP A 109 -31.85 12.77 -10.38
N TYR A 110 -30.55 12.63 -10.15
CA TYR A 110 -29.90 13.00 -8.88
C TYR A 110 -29.91 14.51 -8.64
N GLN A 111 -30.01 15.32 -9.70
CA GLN A 111 -30.11 16.78 -9.59
C GLN A 111 -31.44 17.27 -9.01
N GLN A 112 -32.43 16.37 -8.82
CA GLN A 112 -33.75 16.69 -8.28
C GLN A 112 -34.09 15.89 -7.02
N ARG A 113 -33.07 15.29 -6.37
CA ARG A 113 -33.27 14.43 -5.21
C ARG A 113 -32.42 14.86 -4.04
N LEU A 114 -32.99 14.74 -2.84
CA LEU A 114 -32.22 14.74 -1.61
C LEU A 114 -31.52 13.38 -1.50
N ILE A 115 -30.21 13.39 -1.35
CA ILE A 115 -29.41 12.17 -1.37
C ILE A 115 -28.79 12.00 0.01
N VAL A 116 -29.01 10.84 0.61
CA VAL A 116 -28.66 10.60 2.01
C VAL A 116 -27.88 9.29 2.11
N CYS A 117 -26.89 9.21 3.01
CA CYS A 117 -26.15 7.98 3.23
C CYS A 117 -26.01 7.74 4.73
N GLY A 118 -26.40 6.54 5.19
CA GLY A 118 -26.11 6.08 6.54
C GLY A 118 -24.61 5.81 6.72
N ARG A 119 -24.19 5.65 7.96
CA ARG A 119 -22.78 5.40 8.32
C ARG A 119 -22.61 4.13 9.13
N PHE A 120 -21.44 3.53 8.99
CA PHE A 120 -20.98 2.42 9.81
C PHE A 120 -20.08 2.95 10.91
N ARG A 121 -20.23 2.46 12.14
CA ARG A 121 -19.34 2.85 13.24
C ARG A 121 -18.03 2.10 13.16
N LEU A 122 -16.93 2.82 13.29
CA LEU A 122 -15.61 2.23 13.43
C LEU A 122 -15.34 1.90 14.89
N PRO A 123 -14.63 0.79 15.19
CA PRO A 123 -14.25 0.49 16.55
C PRO A 123 -13.35 1.60 17.07
N ALA A 124 -13.85 2.22 18.11
CA ALA A 124 -13.13 3.00 19.08
C ALA A 124 -11.61 2.72 19.10
N GLN A 125 -11.20 1.53 19.54
CA GLN A 125 -9.80 1.19 19.80
C GLN A 125 -8.90 1.45 18.58
N TRP A 126 -9.45 1.19 17.39
CA TRP A 126 -8.76 1.41 16.13
C TRP A 126 -8.63 2.90 15.79
N VAL A 127 -9.64 3.71 16.08
CA VAL A 127 -9.58 5.17 15.92
C VAL A 127 -8.54 5.80 16.84
N LEU A 128 -8.45 5.34 18.11
CA LEU A 128 -7.43 5.83 19.07
C LEU A 128 -6.01 5.46 18.68
N ALA A 129 -5.82 4.37 17.93
CA ALA A 129 -4.50 4.00 17.40
C ALA A 129 -4.01 4.99 16.32
N GLN A 130 -4.88 5.89 15.84
CA GLN A 130 -4.60 6.87 14.79
C GLN A 130 -3.87 6.28 13.57
N PRO A 131 -4.40 5.20 12.96
CA PRO A 131 -3.73 4.58 11.83
C PRO A 131 -3.60 5.55 10.67
N CYS A 132 -2.57 5.33 9.87
CA CYS A 132 -2.36 6.06 8.63
C CYS A 132 -3.40 5.69 7.57
N VAL A 133 -3.39 6.42 6.45
CA VAL A 133 -4.37 6.22 5.36
C VAL A 133 -4.36 4.78 4.84
N LEU A 134 -3.17 4.18 4.64
CA LEU A 134 -3.03 2.82 4.13
C LEU A 134 -3.57 1.77 5.12
N GLU A 135 -3.29 1.95 6.41
CA GLU A 135 -3.82 1.08 7.46
C GLU A 135 -5.35 1.18 7.56
N TRP A 136 -5.92 2.39 7.41
CA TRP A 136 -7.37 2.57 7.30
C TRP A 136 -7.96 1.82 6.12
N GLN A 137 -7.34 1.91 4.94
CA GLN A 137 -7.82 1.22 3.74
C GLN A 137 -7.83 -0.28 3.95
N GLY A 138 -6.69 -0.85 4.38
CA GLY A 138 -6.59 -2.28 4.67
C GLY A 138 -7.58 -2.73 5.75
N TYR A 139 -7.77 -1.93 6.80
CA TYR A 139 -8.77 -2.22 7.83
C TYR A 139 -10.19 -2.30 7.24
N LEU A 140 -10.60 -1.30 6.46
CA LEU A 140 -11.95 -1.24 5.90
C LEU A 140 -12.19 -2.32 4.84
N GLU A 141 -11.19 -2.64 4.02
CA GLU A 141 -11.26 -3.74 3.05
C GLU A 141 -11.59 -5.08 3.73
N ARG A 142 -11.00 -5.33 4.90
CA ARG A 142 -11.11 -6.62 5.59
C ARG A 142 -12.25 -6.71 6.58
N ASN A 143 -12.61 -5.59 7.22
CA ASN A 143 -13.49 -5.59 8.37
C ASN A 143 -14.82 -4.87 8.14
N SER A 144 -14.99 -4.13 7.03
CA SER A 144 -16.19 -3.30 6.82
C SER A 144 -17.51 -4.07 6.91
N TRP A 145 -17.53 -5.34 6.48
CA TRP A 145 -18.71 -6.21 6.52
C TRP A 145 -19.15 -6.58 7.95
N GLN A 146 -18.25 -6.51 8.94
CA GLN A 146 -18.56 -6.79 10.35
C GLN A 146 -19.05 -5.55 11.10
N LEU A 147 -18.89 -4.36 10.53
CA LEU A 147 -19.17 -3.12 11.23
C LEU A 147 -20.67 -2.91 11.39
N ALA A 148 -21.04 -2.33 12.54
CA ALA A 148 -22.43 -2.02 12.82
C ALA A 148 -22.87 -0.79 12.00
N LYS A 149 -23.87 -0.98 11.15
CA LYS A 149 -24.55 0.13 10.47
C LYS A 149 -25.44 0.89 11.45
N GLU A 150 -25.31 2.22 11.48
CA GLU A 150 -26.34 3.07 12.08
C GLU A 150 -27.50 3.20 11.09
N PRO A 151 -28.70 2.68 11.39
CA PRO A 151 -29.81 2.77 10.46
C PRO A 151 -30.30 4.22 10.36
N GLY A 152 -30.32 4.77 9.14
CA GLY A 152 -31.09 5.97 8.82
C GLY A 152 -32.59 5.64 8.86
N ARG A 153 -33.21 5.69 10.03
CA ARG A 153 -34.63 5.33 10.17
C ARG A 153 -35.52 6.40 9.54
N GLY A 154 -36.50 5.94 8.75
CA GLY A 154 -37.54 6.78 8.15
C GLY A 154 -36.97 7.89 7.27
N SER A 155 -36.11 7.56 6.29
CA SER A 155 -35.45 8.57 5.44
C SER A 155 -34.65 9.60 6.24
N PHE A 156 -33.97 9.18 7.32
CA PHE A 156 -33.14 10.05 8.18
C PHE A 156 -33.93 11.08 9.02
N LEU A 157 -35.23 10.85 9.24
CA LEU A 157 -36.03 11.62 10.20
C LEU A 157 -35.57 11.46 11.66
N THR A 158 -34.62 10.56 11.93
CA THR A 158 -33.97 10.41 13.24
C THR A 158 -32.50 10.85 13.23
N GLY A 159 -32.04 11.45 12.14
CA GLY A 159 -30.66 11.87 11.92
C GLY A 159 -29.70 10.72 11.58
N ASN A 160 -28.41 10.90 11.92
CA ASN A 160 -27.30 9.96 11.69
C ASN A 160 -26.88 9.81 10.21
N ALA A 161 -27.07 10.85 9.41
CA ALA A 161 -26.50 10.87 8.07
C ALA A 161 -24.96 10.92 8.17
N GLY A 162 -24.29 9.99 7.49
CA GLY A 162 -22.84 10.04 7.26
C GLY A 162 -22.51 11.02 6.14
N LEU A 163 -23.26 10.95 5.05
CA LEU A 163 -23.26 11.95 3.99
C LEU A 163 -24.68 12.47 3.79
N PHE A 164 -24.77 13.78 3.60
CA PHE A 164 -26.01 14.45 3.26
C PHE A 164 -25.73 15.31 2.03
N VAL A 165 -26.20 14.84 0.88
CA VAL A 165 -25.81 15.29 -0.45
C VAL A 165 -26.99 15.99 -1.12
N PHE A 166 -26.71 17.12 -1.77
CA PHE A 166 -27.70 17.99 -2.37
C PHE A 166 -27.26 18.44 -3.76
N PRO A 167 -28.20 18.61 -4.68
CA PRO A 167 -28.02 19.51 -5.80
C PRO A 167 -27.71 20.92 -5.31
N GLN A 168 -26.74 21.59 -5.93
CA GLN A 168 -26.37 22.96 -5.55
C GLN A 168 -27.56 23.92 -5.63
N GLU A 169 -28.40 23.77 -6.66
CA GLU A 169 -29.62 24.57 -6.85
C GLU A 169 -30.59 24.42 -5.67
N MET A 170 -30.77 23.19 -5.19
CA MET A 170 -31.60 22.90 -4.02
C MET A 170 -31.10 23.66 -2.78
N LEU A 171 -29.78 23.68 -2.54
CA LEU A 171 -29.19 24.40 -1.41
C LEU A 171 -29.44 25.91 -1.50
N HIS A 172 -29.31 26.51 -2.69
CA HIS A 172 -29.55 27.93 -2.88
C HIS A 172 -31.03 28.28 -2.73
N GLU A 173 -31.93 27.46 -3.28
CA GLU A 173 -33.38 27.65 -3.14
C GLU A 173 -33.83 27.47 -1.68
N SER A 174 -33.25 26.51 -0.97
CA SER A 174 -33.55 26.24 0.44
C SER A 174 -32.85 27.21 1.39
N THR A 175 -31.92 28.03 0.89
CA THR A 175 -31.01 28.88 1.66
C THR A 175 -30.18 28.10 2.71
N GLY A 176 -29.81 26.85 2.41
CA GLY A 176 -29.01 25.99 3.30
C GLY A 176 -29.76 25.38 4.50
N LEU A 177 -29.01 25.05 5.55
CA LEU A 177 -29.50 24.52 6.83
C LEU A 177 -30.16 25.63 7.66
N PHE A 178 -31.15 25.30 8.50
CA PHE A 178 -31.89 26.31 9.26
C PHE A 178 -31.06 26.96 10.38
N GLU A 179 -30.71 28.23 10.21
CA GLU A 179 -29.78 28.95 11.11
C GLU A 179 -30.40 29.31 12.46
N ALA A 180 -31.74 29.39 12.53
CA ALA A 180 -32.46 29.67 13.78
C ALA A 180 -32.36 28.54 14.83
N LEU A 181 -31.72 27.41 14.48
CA LEU A 181 -31.31 26.38 15.44
C LEU A 181 -30.09 26.80 16.29
N ASP A 182 -29.55 28.01 16.13
CA ASP A 182 -28.57 28.64 17.04
C ASP A 182 -29.13 28.76 18.49
N PRO A 183 -28.38 28.39 19.55
CA PRO A 183 -27.00 27.87 19.60
C PRO A 183 -26.92 26.35 19.77
N TYR A 184 -27.92 25.63 19.28
CA TYR A 184 -28.12 24.23 19.61
C TYR A 184 -27.34 23.29 18.69
N TRP A 185 -26.97 22.12 19.21
CA TRP A 185 -26.35 21.05 18.44
C TRP A 185 -27.37 19.98 18.02
N GLY A 186 -27.21 19.46 16.81
CA GLY A 186 -28.07 18.43 16.24
C GLY A 186 -29.35 18.98 15.59
N TRP A 187 -30.23 18.09 15.17
CA TRP A 187 -31.52 18.38 14.52
C TRP A 187 -31.45 19.02 13.12
N ASN A 188 -30.30 19.53 12.67
CA ASN A 188 -30.14 20.14 11.34
C ASN A 188 -30.45 19.19 10.18
N ASP A 189 -29.97 17.95 10.27
CA ASP A 189 -30.23 16.89 9.29
C ASP A 189 -31.71 16.52 9.24
N VAL A 190 -32.35 16.35 10.40
CA VAL A 190 -33.78 16.06 10.51
C VAL A 190 -34.63 17.21 9.99
N GLU A 191 -34.37 18.45 10.44
CA GLU A 191 -35.08 19.65 10.00
C GLU A 191 -35.01 19.80 8.49
N TYR A 192 -33.80 19.76 7.92
CA TYR A 192 -33.61 19.94 6.50
C TYR A 192 -34.29 18.81 5.72
N THR A 193 -34.16 17.56 6.18
CA THR A 193 -34.83 16.42 5.56
C THR A 193 -36.34 16.62 5.50
N MET A 194 -36.97 17.01 6.61
CA MET A 194 -38.42 17.27 6.65
C MET A 194 -38.82 18.38 5.69
N ARG A 195 -38.03 19.46 5.63
CA ARG A 195 -38.26 20.58 4.73
C ARG A 195 -38.09 20.20 3.26
N ALA A 196 -37.04 19.46 2.92
CA ALA A 196 -36.75 19.00 1.57
C ALA A 196 -37.78 17.98 1.06
N LEU A 197 -38.25 17.06 1.91
CA LEU A 197 -39.26 16.07 1.54
C LEU A 197 -40.62 16.67 1.16
N SER A 198 -40.86 17.95 1.45
CA SER A 198 -42.05 18.66 0.96
C SER A 198 -41.99 19.00 -0.54
N ARG A 199 -40.79 18.95 -1.16
CA ARG A 199 -40.55 19.35 -2.56
C ARG A 199 -39.81 18.30 -3.39
N TYR A 200 -38.91 17.54 -2.78
CA TYR A 200 -38.03 16.61 -3.47
C TYR A 200 -38.18 15.19 -2.94
N GLN A 201 -37.90 14.23 -3.80
CA GLN A 201 -37.76 12.83 -3.39
C GLN A 201 -36.43 12.63 -2.66
N SER A 202 -36.38 11.68 -1.75
CA SER A 202 -35.13 11.24 -1.10
C SER A 202 -34.66 9.90 -1.65
N VAL A 203 -33.34 9.72 -1.78
CA VAL A 203 -32.71 8.42 -2.08
C VAL A 203 -31.63 8.10 -1.05
N ASP A 204 -31.67 6.88 -0.51
CA ASP A 204 -30.61 6.33 0.35
C ASP A 204 -29.50 5.73 -0.52
N LEU A 205 -28.32 6.35 -0.52
CA LEU A 205 -27.16 5.89 -1.26
C LEU A 205 -26.66 4.51 -0.84
N HIS A 206 -27.06 4.02 0.33
CA HIS A 206 -26.71 2.66 0.72
C HIS A 206 -27.38 1.62 -0.19
N SER A 207 -28.58 1.87 -0.74
CA SER A 207 -29.16 0.96 -1.75
C SER A 207 -28.40 1.00 -3.08
N GLU A 208 -27.54 2.00 -3.25
CA GLU A 208 -26.73 2.24 -4.44
C GLU A 208 -25.27 1.79 -4.25
N GLY A 209 -24.97 1.07 -3.17
CA GLY A 209 -23.63 0.55 -2.88
C GLY A 209 -22.66 1.56 -2.28
N VAL A 210 -23.12 2.74 -1.85
CA VAL A 210 -22.29 3.71 -1.13
C VAL A 210 -22.26 3.34 0.35
N THR A 211 -21.04 3.17 0.87
CA THR A 211 -20.80 2.86 2.27
C THR A 211 -19.78 3.84 2.83
N VAL A 212 -20.14 4.53 3.92
CA VAL A 212 -19.23 5.44 4.63
C VAL A 212 -19.07 5.05 6.09
N PHE A 213 -17.95 5.43 6.67
CA PHE A 213 -17.55 5.00 8.00
C PHE A 213 -17.30 6.20 8.89
N ASP A 214 -17.88 6.19 10.08
CA ASP A 214 -17.69 7.24 11.09
C ASP A 214 -16.66 6.76 12.11
N MET A 215 -15.59 7.55 12.28
CA MET A 215 -14.60 7.30 13.32
C MET A 215 -15.13 7.50 14.74
N GLU A 216 -16.39 7.91 14.91
CA GLU A 216 -17.13 8.10 16.16
C GLU A 216 -16.40 8.98 17.18
N HIS A 217 -17.05 10.05 17.65
CA HIS A 217 -16.50 10.78 18.79
C HIS A 217 -16.61 9.91 20.04
N PHE A 218 -15.48 9.39 20.48
CA PHE A 218 -15.35 8.80 21.80
C PHE A 218 -15.94 9.70 22.86
N HIS A 219 -16.97 9.18 23.52
CA HIS A 219 -17.36 9.64 24.83
C HIS A 219 -16.30 9.14 25.82
N PHE A 220 -15.18 9.84 25.96
CA PHE A 220 -14.63 9.93 27.31
C PHE A 220 -15.77 10.49 28.15
N ALA A 221 -16.37 9.65 29.02
CA ALA A 221 -17.54 10.01 29.79
C ALA A 221 -17.30 11.37 30.47
N GLY A 222 -17.99 12.43 30.01
CA GLY A 222 -17.89 13.77 30.58
C GLY A 222 -17.58 14.93 29.60
N THR A 223 -16.88 14.73 28.47
CA THR A 223 -16.43 15.86 27.62
C THR A 223 -17.50 16.38 26.66
N ARG A 224 -18.35 15.50 26.12
CA ARG A 224 -19.46 15.94 25.23
C ARG A 224 -20.58 16.64 26.00
N ASN A 225 -20.81 16.25 27.27
CA ASN A 225 -21.90 16.76 28.10
C ASN A 225 -21.72 18.23 28.51
N THR A 226 -20.50 18.75 28.52
CA THR A 226 -20.25 20.16 28.88
C THR A 226 -20.44 21.13 27.72
N VAL A 227 -20.19 20.71 26.48
CA VAL A 227 -20.36 21.53 25.26
C VAL A 227 -21.77 21.36 24.65
N MET A 228 -22.35 20.15 24.70
CA MET A 228 -23.69 19.86 24.14
C MET A 228 -24.84 20.11 25.11
N LYS A 229 -24.71 21.07 26.04
CA LYS A 229 -25.68 21.28 27.15
C LYS A 229 -27.10 21.64 26.70
N LYS A 230 -27.30 22.05 25.44
CA LYS A 230 -28.62 22.44 24.92
C LYS A 230 -28.99 21.55 23.74
N ILE A 231 -29.88 20.59 24.00
CA ILE A 231 -30.55 19.82 22.96
C ILE A 231 -31.31 20.79 22.06
N ALA A 232 -31.13 20.66 20.74
CA ALA A 232 -31.87 21.49 19.79
C ALA A 232 -33.38 21.35 20.00
N PRO A 233 -34.11 22.47 20.10
CA PRO A 233 -35.55 22.42 20.07
C PRO A 233 -35.95 21.81 18.72
N ARG A 234 -37.00 20.98 18.72
CA ARG A 234 -37.52 20.34 17.51
C ARG A 234 -38.29 21.35 16.65
N LEU A 235 -37.62 22.45 16.31
CA LEU A 235 -38.14 23.50 15.44
C LEU A 235 -38.06 23.00 14.01
N LEU A 236 -39.08 23.36 13.24
CA LEU A 236 -39.14 23.13 11.80
C LEU A 236 -39.38 24.47 11.15
N SER A 237 -38.63 24.77 10.09
CA SER A 237 -38.95 25.93 9.26
C SER A 237 -40.31 25.71 8.59
N GLN A 238 -41.16 26.74 8.60
CA GLN A 238 -42.44 26.72 7.90
C GLN A 238 -42.29 26.94 6.38
N SER A 239 -41.12 27.43 5.95
CA SER A 239 -40.83 27.69 4.55
C SER A 239 -39.64 26.87 4.05
N PHE A 240 -39.59 26.60 2.76
CA PHE A 240 -38.45 25.94 2.13
C PHE A 240 -37.19 26.81 2.14
N ASN A 241 -37.33 28.12 1.89
CA ASN A 241 -36.27 29.11 2.08
C ASN A 241 -36.20 29.54 3.56
N ALA A 242 -35.49 28.75 4.37
CA ALA A 242 -35.52 28.88 5.82
C ALA A 242 -34.76 30.10 6.37
N ASN A 243 -33.86 30.69 5.59
CA ASN A 243 -32.97 31.77 6.02
C ASN A 243 -33.08 33.00 5.11
N GLY A 244 -32.55 34.14 5.57
CA GLY A 244 -32.51 35.38 4.80
C GLY A 244 -31.40 35.40 3.73
N ASN A 245 -31.28 36.52 3.02
CA ASN A 245 -30.28 36.69 1.95
C ASN A 245 -28.82 36.57 2.45
N ASP A 246 -28.60 36.78 3.75
CA ASP A 246 -27.29 36.70 4.42
C ASP A 246 -26.94 35.28 4.94
N TRP A 247 -27.72 34.24 4.59
CA TRP A 247 -27.42 32.87 5.03
C TRP A 247 -25.97 32.47 4.73
N GLY A 248 -25.31 31.76 5.65
CA GLY A 248 -23.90 31.38 5.53
C GLY A 248 -22.96 32.58 5.49
N ALA A 249 -23.29 33.66 6.21
CA ALA A 249 -22.56 34.93 6.22
C ALA A 249 -22.32 35.45 4.80
N GLY A 250 -23.40 35.57 4.02
CA GLY A 250 -23.37 35.93 2.61
C GLY A 250 -22.99 37.38 2.31
N LEU A 251 -23.16 38.28 3.27
CA LEU A 251 -22.85 39.70 3.19
C LEU A 251 -21.49 40.06 3.78
N VAL A 252 -20.75 39.07 4.30
CA VAL A 252 -19.44 39.26 4.92
C VAL A 252 -18.36 38.66 4.02
N GLU A 253 -17.32 39.45 3.74
CA GLU A 253 -16.13 38.96 3.07
C GLU A 253 -15.33 38.07 4.03
N LEU A 254 -15.04 36.84 3.61
CA LEU A 254 -14.32 35.86 4.42
C LEU A 254 -12.99 35.53 3.76
N GLU A 255 -11.96 35.40 4.59
CA GLU A 255 -10.63 35.01 4.14
C GLU A 255 -10.67 33.57 3.61
N CYS A 256 -10.22 33.36 2.37
CA CYS A 256 -10.08 32.05 1.77
C CYS A 256 -8.61 31.73 1.53
N SER A 257 -8.16 30.56 1.97
CA SER A 257 -6.80 30.09 1.74
C SER A 257 -6.80 28.69 1.12
N LYS A 258 -5.77 28.41 0.31
CA LYS A 258 -5.50 27.05 -0.14
C LYS A 258 -4.66 26.34 0.92
N ALA A 259 -4.87 25.04 1.03
CA ALA A 259 -3.97 24.19 1.78
C ALA A 259 -2.57 24.21 1.18
N GLU A 260 -1.54 24.19 2.03
CA GLU A 260 -0.19 23.86 1.61
C GLU A 260 0.08 22.38 1.90
N PRO A 261 0.69 21.64 0.96
CA PRO A 261 1.06 20.26 1.21
C PRO A 261 2.13 20.23 2.30
N LYS A 262 1.93 19.39 3.30
CA LYS A 262 2.98 19.05 4.25
C LYS A 262 3.53 17.69 3.89
N VAL A 263 4.81 17.46 4.15
CA VAL A 263 5.39 16.11 4.04
C VAL A 263 4.72 15.26 5.10
N VAL A 264 3.63 14.60 4.72
CA VAL A 264 3.01 13.56 5.53
C VAL A 264 3.88 12.34 5.28
N SER A 265 4.69 11.94 6.27
CA SER A 265 5.26 10.60 6.23
C SER A 265 4.07 9.65 6.07
N ASN A 266 4.09 8.79 5.06
CA ASN A 266 2.97 7.87 4.75
C ASN A 266 2.72 6.82 5.86
N GLY A 267 3.09 7.10 7.10
CA GLY A 267 2.64 6.37 8.29
C GLY A 267 3.16 4.95 8.40
N ALA A 268 4.04 4.50 7.51
CA ALA A 268 5.06 3.59 7.99
C ALA A 268 5.86 4.37 9.02
N THR A 269 5.73 4.02 10.30
CA THR A 269 6.72 4.39 11.32
C THR A 269 8.05 3.90 10.77
N VAL A 270 8.79 4.78 10.10
CA VAL A 270 10.17 4.51 9.73
C VAL A 270 10.91 4.55 11.06
N VAL A 271 10.89 3.41 11.76
CA VAL A 271 12.04 3.03 12.58
C VAL A 271 13.25 3.36 11.72
N SER A 272 14.20 4.12 12.25
CA SER A 272 15.28 4.63 11.40
C SER A 272 15.88 3.46 10.61
N LYS A 273 16.20 3.65 9.32
CA LYS A 273 16.80 2.60 8.47
C LYS A 273 17.89 1.84 9.24
N ASN A 274 18.69 2.55 10.03
CA ASN A 274 19.73 2.01 10.92
C ASN A 274 19.23 1.19 12.14
N GLU A 275 18.06 1.47 12.72
CA GLU A 275 17.48 0.66 13.81
C GLU A 275 16.74 -0.57 13.27
N LEU A 276 16.09 -0.43 12.10
CA LEU A 276 15.46 -1.52 11.36
C LEU A 276 16.54 -2.49 10.85
N GLU A 277 17.61 -2.00 10.21
CA GLU A 277 18.74 -2.82 9.73
C GLU A 277 19.48 -3.55 10.86
N LYS A 278 19.39 -3.10 12.11
CA LYS A 278 19.99 -3.77 13.27
C LYS A 278 19.12 -4.87 13.88
N LEU A 279 17.79 -4.70 13.84
CA LEU A 279 16.83 -5.63 14.46
C LEU A 279 16.26 -6.65 13.47
N LEU A 280 16.18 -6.30 12.18
CA LEU A 280 15.56 -7.12 11.15
C LEU A 280 16.37 -8.35 10.71
N PRO A 281 17.72 -8.31 10.54
CA PRO A 281 18.43 -9.48 10.05
C PRO A 281 18.25 -10.70 10.97
N GLU A 282 18.19 -10.49 12.29
CA GLU A 282 18.03 -11.62 13.22
C GLU A 282 16.56 -12.07 13.37
N ILE A 283 15.61 -11.14 13.46
CA ILE A 283 14.18 -11.48 13.63
C ILE A 283 13.58 -12.04 12.33
N GLU A 284 13.96 -11.51 11.18
CA GLU A 284 13.41 -11.99 9.91
C GLU A 284 14.14 -13.22 9.38
N LEU A 285 15.43 -13.38 9.62
CA LEU A 285 16.12 -14.63 9.28
C LEU A 285 15.57 -15.77 10.14
N SER A 286 15.29 -15.55 11.43
CA SER A 286 14.65 -16.57 12.27
C SER A 286 13.21 -16.88 11.86
N ARG A 287 12.42 -15.88 11.45
CA ARG A 287 11.06 -16.11 10.89
C ARG A 287 11.12 -16.81 9.53
N PHE A 288 12.01 -16.38 8.64
CA PHE A 288 12.24 -17.02 7.34
C PHE A 288 12.71 -18.46 7.52
N GLN A 289 13.67 -18.71 8.42
CA GLN A 289 14.13 -20.06 8.77
C GLN A 289 13.00 -20.89 9.38
N SER A 290 12.23 -20.33 10.32
CA SER A 290 11.09 -21.03 10.93
C SER A 290 10.04 -21.41 9.88
N PHE A 291 9.74 -20.50 8.95
CA PHE A 291 8.85 -20.79 7.83
C PHE A 291 9.44 -21.82 6.89
N PHE A 292 10.72 -21.70 6.55
CA PHE A 292 11.40 -22.60 5.63
C PHE A 292 11.43 -24.02 6.19
N THR A 293 11.82 -24.19 7.46
CA THR A 293 11.75 -25.46 8.18
C THR A 293 10.32 -25.98 8.22
N TRP A 294 9.36 -25.15 8.65
CA TRP A 294 7.95 -25.54 8.68
C TRP A 294 7.43 -25.98 7.31
N PHE A 295 7.77 -25.26 6.24
CA PHE A 295 7.30 -25.56 4.90
C PHE A 295 7.97 -26.81 4.33
N CYS A 296 9.28 -26.97 4.47
CA CYS A 296 9.97 -28.19 4.05
C CYS A 296 9.47 -29.43 4.81
N ASP A 297 9.24 -29.29 6.12
CA ASP A 297 8.64 -30.35 6.94
C ASP A 297 7.19 -30.66 6.51
N TYR A 298 6.48 -29.66 5.99
CA TYR A 298 5.09 -29.77 5.59
C TYR A 298 4.93 -30.34 4.17
N VAL A 299 5.72 -29.88 3.20
CA VAL A 299 5.59 -30.22 1.77
C VAL A 299 6.32 -31.52 1.41
N GLU A 300 7.18 -32.03 2.29
CA GLU A 300 8.04 -33.21 2.04
C GLU A 300 8.91 -33.07 0.77
N GLU A 301 9.08 -31.84 0.26
CA GLU A 301 9.90 -31.54 -0.93
C GLU A 301 11.06 -30.60 -0.55
N GLU A 302 12.25 -30.94 -1.04
CA GLU A 302 13.40 -30.04 -0.97
C GLU A 302 13.29 -28.99 -2.08
N LEU A 303 13.40 -27.73 -1.69
CA LEU A 303 13.43 -26.62 -2.63
C LEU A 303 14.78 -26.52 -3.30
N SER A 304 14.76 -26.22 -4.60
CA SER A 304 16.00 -25.96 -5.32
C SER A 304 16.68 -24.69 -4.81
N VAL A 305 18.01 -24.62 -4.94
CA VAL A 305 18.80 -23.42 -4.62
C VAL A 305 18.27 -22.20 -5.41
N GLY A 306 17.84 -22.39 -6.65
CA GLY A 306 17.24 -21.33 -7.47
C GLY A 306 15.96 -20.76 -6.88
N GLU A 307 15.07 -21.61 -6.35
CA GLU A 307 13.84 -21.17 -5.69
C GLU A 307 14.13 -20.40 -4.40
N ILE A 308 15.07 -20.87 -3.58
CA ILE A 308 15.51 -20.16 -2.37
C ILE A 308 16.00 -18.75 -2.72
N HIS A 309 16.86 -18.63 -3.73
CA HIS A 309 17.37 -17.33 -4.19
C HIS A 309 16.25 -16.40 -4.70
N HIS A 310 15.30 -16.96 -5.45
CA HIS A 310 14.16 -16.22 -5.94
C HIS A 310 13.35 -15.65 -4.77
N LEU A 311 13.04 -16.47 -3.77
CA LEU A 311 12.21 -16.08 -2.63
C LEU A 311 12.84 -14.99 -1.77
N VAL A 312 14.15 -15.10 -1.54
CA VAL A 312 14.92 -14.05 -0.86
C VAL A 312 14.85 -12.74 -1.65
N SER A 313 14.90 -12.82 -2.98
CA SER A 313 14.79 -11.64 -3.84
C SER A 313 13.39 -11.01 -3.77
N VAL A 314 12.33 -11.79 -3.88
CA VAL A 314 10.93 -11.32 -3.75
C VAL A 314 10.68 -10.72 -2.38
N PHE A 315 11.13 -11.40 -1.32
CA PHE A 315 11.06 -10.89 0.05
C PHE A 315 11.72 -9.52 0.18
N ASN A 316 12.95 -9.38 -0.31
CA ASN A 316 13.68 -8.12 -0.26
C ASN A 316 12.98 -7.02 -1.04
N ILE A 317 12.38 -7.33 -2.19
CA ILE A 317 11.59 -6.36 -2.97
C ILE A 317 10.35 -5.91 -2.18
N VAL A 318 9.53 -6.86 -1.72
CA VAL A 318 8.28 -6.57 -1.00
C VAL A 318 8.56 -5.73 0.24
N LYS A 319 9.60 -6.11 0.99
CA LYS A 319 10.06 -5.39 2.19
C LYS A 319 10.58 -4.00 1.86
N ASN A 320 11.58 -3.88 0.99
CA ASN A 320 12.28 -2.62 0.76
C ASN A 320 11.42 -1.57 0.08
N ARG A 321 10.43 -2.00 -0.71
CA ARG A 321 9.49 -1.10 -1.40
C ARG A 321 8.17 -0.91 -0.66
N ASN A 322 8.01 -1.50 0.54
CA ASN A 322 6.78 -1.47 1.32
C ASN A 322 5.55 -1.85 0.47
N ILE A 323 5.70 -2.94 -0.30
CA ILE A 323 4.65 -3.42 -1.19
C ILE A 323 3.51 -3.98 -0.33
N LEU A 324 2.33 -3.39 -0.47
CA LEU A 324 1.13 -3.83 0.24
C LEU A 324 0.25 -4.74 -0.64
N ARG A 325 0.55 -4.83 -1.94
CA ARG A 325 -0.21 -5.61 -2.92
C ARG A 325 0.73 -6.51 -3.71
N PHE A 326 0.59 -7.83 -3.56
CA PHE A 326 1.46 -8.82 -4.21
C PHE A 326 0.66 -9.70 -5.16
N LYS A 327 1.00 -9.72 -6.44
CA LYS A 327 0.41 -10.63 -7.40
C LYS A 327 1.46 -11.62 -7.88
N GLU A 328 1.10 -12.88 -7.91
CA GLU A 328 1.97 -13.92 -8.43
C GLU A 328 1.19 -14.86 -9.35
N PHE A 329 1.74 -15.07 -10.53
CA PHE A 329 1.17 -15.91 -11.57
C PHE A 329 2.11 -17.10 -11.83
N GLY A 330 1.54 -18.32 -11.91
CA GLY A 330 2.26 -19.53 -12.31
C GLY A 330 3.28 -20.07 -11.28
N CYS A 331 3.01 -19.89 -9.99
CA CYS A 331 3.87 -20.42 -8.94
C CYS A 331 3.63 -21.91 -8.75
N THR A 332 4.43 -22.76 -9.40
CA THR A 332 4.49 -24.20 -9.09
C THR A 332 4.56 -24.38 -7.56
N ASN A 333 3.47 -24.91 -6.96
CA ASN A 333 3.27 -25.15 -5.52
C ASN A 333 2.97 -23.95 -4.58
N GLY A 334 2.84 -22.72 -5.08
CA GLY A 334 2.40 -21.58 -4.26
C GLY A 334 3.36 -21.07 -3.20
N PHE A 335 4.61 -21.52 -3.22
CA PHE A 335 5.50 -21.36 -2.08
C PHE A 335 5.86 -19.89 -1.76
N SER A 336 6.17 -19.10 -2.78
CA SER A 336 6.40 -17.65 -2.64
C SER A 336 5.17 -16.94 -2.10
N TYR A 337 3.99 -17.31 -2.57
CA TYR A 337 2.74 -16.83 -2.03
C TYR A 337 2.65 -17.10 -0.52
N TYR A 338 2.83 -18.35 -0.08
CA TYR A 338 2.85 -18.71 1.35
C TYR A 338 3.89 -17.94 2.16
N LEU A 339 5.11 -17.85 1.65
CA LEU A 339 6.21 -17.13 2.29
C LEU A 339 5.84 -15.66 2.49
N MET A 340 5.29 -15.02 1.47
CA MET A 340 4.89 -13.63 1.55
C MET A 340 3.78 -13.42 2.58
N HIS A 341 2.81 -14.33 2.67
CA HIS A 341 1.75 -14.25 3.68
C HIS A 341 2.24 -14.48 5.11
N PHE A 342 3.23 -15.36 5.28
CA PHE A 342 3.83 -15.64 6.58
C PHE A 342 4.68 -14.47 7.08
N LEU A 343 5.45 -13.85 6.17
CA LEU A 343 6.35 -12.76 6.53
C LEU A 343 5.63 -11.42 6.64
N PHE A 344 4.62 -11.18 5.81
CA PHE A 344 3.89 -9.92 5.73
C PHE A 344 2.44 -10.08 6.14
N GLU A 345 2.19 -9.83 7.44
CA GLU A 345 0.88 -10.03 8.07
C GLU A 345 -0.25 -9.29 7.34
N HIS A 346 0.03 -8.13 6.77
CA HIS A 346 -0.99 -7.26 6.15
C HIS A 346 -0.96 -7.24 4.63
N LEU A 347 -0.19 -8.13 4.00
CA LEU A 347 -0.07 -8.16 2.55
C LEU A 347 -1.39 -8.55 1.89
N ASN A 348 -1.91 -7.69 1.03
CA ASN A 348 -2.99 -8.08 0.14
C ASN A 348 -2.37 -8.75 -1.08
N SER A 349 -2.91 -9.87 -1.54
CA SER A 349 -2.31 -10.60 -2.65
C SER A 349 -3.33 -11.28 -3.55
N VAL A 350 -2.90 -11.54 -4.78
CA VAL A 350 -3.61 -12.35 -5.76
C VAL A 350 -2.67 -13.40 -6.32
N GLY A 351 -2.92 -14.67 -6.01
CA GLY A 351 -2.25 -15.79 -6.66
C GLY A 351 -3.13 -16.32 -7.78
N ALA A 352 -2.61 -16.49 -8.99
CA ALA A 352 -3.36 -17.08 -10.11
C ALA A 352 -2.54 -18.19 -10.77
N ASP A 353 -3.07 -19.41 -10.75
CA ASP A 353 -2.17 -20.57 -10.87
C ASP A 353 -2.86 -21.89 -11.22
N HIS A 354 -2.06 -22.85 -11.73
CA HIS A 354 -2.44 -24.17 -12.21
C HIS A 354 -2.51 -25.24 -11.10
N TRP A 355 -3.03 -24.90 -9.92
CA TRP A 355 -3.04 -25.82 -8.76
C TRP A 355 -3.89 -27.07 -9.00
N LEU A 356 -4.77 -27.02 -10.01
CA LEU A 356 -5.79 -28.03 -10.27
C LEU A 356 -5.38 -29.21 -11.14
N SER A 357 -4.19 -29.23 -11.76
CA SER A 357 -3.80 -30.43 -12.52
C SER A 357 -3.42 -31.61 -11.61
N GLY A 358 -3.17 -31.36 -10.31
CA GLY A 358 -2.71 -32.38 -9.37
C GLY A 358 -3.73 -32.92 -8.37
N GLY A 359 -4.84 -32.22 -8.08
CA GLY A 359 -5.87 -32.67 -7.13
C GLY A 359 -5.36 -33.15 -5.75
N GLY A 360 -4.13 -32.75 -5.37
CA GLY A 360 -3.45 -33.23 -4.17
C GLY A 360 -3.70 -32.33 -2.96
N GLU A 361 -3.11 -32.71 -1.82
CA GLU A 361 -3.14 -32.05 -0.51
C GLU A 361 -2.65 -30.58 -0.52
N TRP A 362 -2.20 -30.11 -1.67
CA TRP A 362 -1.63 -28.78 -1.91
C TRP A 362 -2.60 -27.82 -2.58
N GLY A 363 -3.90 -28.13 -2.63
CA GLY A 363 -4.90 -27.30 -3.29
C GLY A 363 -5.23 -25.98 -2.55
N PRO A 364 -5.99 -25.07 -3.20
CA PRO A 364 -6.41 -23.79 -2.62
C PRO A 364 -7.10 -23.91 -1.25
N ASP A 365 -7.85 -24.99 -1.03
CA ASP A 365 -8.56 -25.25 0.23
C ASP A 365 -7.58 -25.46 1.40
N HIS A 366 -6.48 -26.19 1.15
CA HIS A 366 -5.41 -26.39 2.14
C HIS A 366 -4.67 -25.08 2.44
N MET A 367 -4.52 -24.21 1.44
CA MET A 367 -3.97 -22.88 1.66
C MET A 367 -4.84 -22.01 2.54
N VAL A 368 -6.14 -21.94 2.23
CA VAL A 368 -7.07 -21.16 3.07
C VAL A 368 -7.03 -21.68 4.50
N TYR A 369 -6.99 -22.99 4.69
CA TYR A 369 -6.78 -23.60 6.01
C TYR A 369 -5.49 -23.10 6.66
N ASN A 370 -4.34 -23.22 5.99
CA ASN A 370 -3.03 -22.82 6.53
C ASN A 370 -2.92 -21.32 6.83
N LEU A 371 -3.40 -20.45 5.94
CA LEU A 371 -3.43 -19.00 6.14
C LEU A 371 -4.29 -18.60 7.36
N THR A 372 -5.29 -19.41 7.69
CA THR A 372 -6.16 -19.19 8.85
C THR A 372 -5.64 -19.86 10.12
N THR A 373 -4.58 -20.67 10.05
CA THR A 373 -3.98 -21.27 11.25
C THR A 373 -3.30 -20.19 12.11
N PRO A 374 -3.35 -20.31 13.45
CA PRO A 374 -2.69 -19.37 14.36
C PRO A 374 -1.18 -19.21 14.12
N GLY A 375 -0.54 -20.16 13.41
CA GLY A 375 0.89 -20.12 13.10
C GLY A 375 1.29 -19.13 12.03
N MET A 376 0.43 -18.84 11.04
CA MET A 376 0.75 -17.87 9.98
C MET A 376 0.44 -16.43 10.39
N GLY A 377 -0.58 -16.23 11.22
CA GLY A 377 -0.99 -14.90 11.69
C GLY A 377 -1.46 -13.97 10.57
N HIS A 378 -1.71 -14.45 9.36
CA HIS A 378 -2.03 -13.59 8.23
C HIS A 378 -3.32 -12.79 8.48
N LYS A 379 -3.24 -11.47 8.28
CA LYS A 379 -4.32 -10.48 8.44
C LYS A 379 -4.60 -9.70 7.17
N GLY A 380 -3.99 -10.01 6.02
CA GLY A 380 -4.23 -9.36 4.73
C GLY A 380 -5.38 -10.02 3.97
N GLN A 381 -5.64 -9.55 2.74
CA GLN A 381 -6.55 -10.23 1.81
C GLN A 381 -5.73 -11.16 0.90
N ALA A 382 -5.96 -12.47 0.99
CA ALA A 382 -5.43 -13.45 0.04
C ALA A 382 -6.53 -13.85 -0.94
N VAL A 383 -6.33 -13.63 -2.24
CA VAL A 383 -7.23 -14.14 -3.28
C VAL A 383 -6.50 -15.13 -4.17
N LEU A 384 -7.05 -16.33 -4.28
CA LEU A 384 -6.57 -17.33 -5.22
C LEU A 384 -7.55 -17.43 -6.37
N VAL A 385 -7.04 -17.26 -7.58
CA VAL A 385 -7.80 -17.40 -8.80
C VAL A 385 -7.34 -18.68 -9.48
N ASN A 386 -8.27 -19.62 -9.62
CA ASN A 386 -8.03 -20.79 -10.44
C ASN A 386 -7.96 -20.37 -11.91
N HIS A 387 -6.99 -20.91 -12.65
CA HIS A 387 -6.62 -20.58 -14.03
C HIS A 387 -7.69 -20.94 -15.07
N SER A 388 -8.94 -20.50 -14.89
CA SER A 388 -9.93 -20.40 -15.97
C SER A 388 -9.85 -18.99 -16.53
N LEU A 389 -9.53 -18.86 -17.82
CA LEU A 389 -9.42 -17.62 -18.60
C LEU A 389 -10.51 -16.56 -18.33
N GLU A 390 -11.71 -16.94 -17.89
CA GLU A 390 -12.81 -16.02 -17.59
C GLU A 390 -12.74 -15.34 -16.21
N ALA A 391 -11.99 -15.90 -15.25
CA ALA A 391 -11.86 -15.35 -13.90
C ALA A 391 -10.80 -14.22 -13.83
N ASP A 392 -9.79 -14.28 -14.70
CA ASP A 392 -8.66 -13.34 -14.75
C ASP A 392 -9.09 -11.91 -15.12
N ASN A 393 -9.99 -11.76 -16.09
CA ASN A 393 -10.38 -10.44 -16.62
C ASN A 393 -11.12 -9.55 -15.60
N ARG A 394 -11.80 -10.13 -14.60
CA ARG A 394 -12.55 -9.37 -13.58
C ARG A 394 -11.76 -9.10 -12.30
N LEU A 395 -10.72 -9.88 -12.04
CA LEU A 395 -9.93 -9.83 -10.81
C LEU A 395 -8.61 -9.07 -11.01
N ALA A 396 -8.00 -9.16 -12.19
CA ALA A 396 -6.82 -8.38 -12.54
C ALA A 396 -7.09 -6.88 -12.36
N SER A 397 -8.14 -6.37 -13.03
CA SER A 397 -8.52 -4.95 -13.10
C SER A 397 -9.01 -4.32 -11.79
N LYS A 398 -9.24 -5.11 -10.73
CA LYS A 398 -9.87 -4.64 -9.47
C LYS A 398 -8.91 -4.53 -8.30
N LEU A 399 -7.69 -5.05 -8.43
CA LEU A 399 -6.78 -5.24 -7.30
C LEU A 399 -5.41 -4.57 -7.48
N VAL A 400 -5.11 -3.97 -8.65
CA VAL A 400 -3.89 -3.16 -8.78
C VAL A 400 -4.22 -1.69 -8.57
N GLY A 401 -3.57 -1.09 -7.59
CA GLY A 401 -3.47 0.37 -7.45
C GLY A 401 -1.99 0.73 -7.34
N ALA A 402 -1.67 1.97 -7.01
CA ALA A 402 -0.29 2.36 -6.71
C ALA A 402 0.31 1.44 -5.61
N ASN A 403 1.59 1.09 -5.73
CA ASN A 403 2.36 0.18 -4.83
C ASN A 403 1.97 -1.32 -4.86
N GLY A 404 1.83 -1.90 -6.05
CA GLY A 404 1.73 -3.36 -6.25
C GLY A 404 3.00 -3.96 -6.87
N LEU A 405 3.36 -5.17 -6.46
CA LEU A 405 4.33 -6.04 -7.12
C LEU A 405 3.57 -7.11 -7.91
N VAL A 406 3.95 -7.33 -9.16
CA VAL A 406 3.43 -8.43 -9.99
C VAL A 406 4.59 -9.30 -10.43
N ILE A 407 4.51 -10.61 -10.13
CA ILE A 407 5.48 -11.63 -10.52
C ILE A 407 4.80 -12.62 -11.46
N PHE A 408 5.47 -12.95 -12.56
CA PHE A 408 5.07 -14.02 -13.46
C PHE A 408 6.16 -15.09 -13.44
N ARG A 409 5.79 -16.31 -13.05
CA ARG A 409 6.60 -17.52 -13.15
C ARG A 409 6.04 -18.35 -14.30
N THR A 410 6.87 -18.67 -15.28
CA THR A 410 6.45 -19.49 -16.41
C THR A 410 7.50 -20.57 -16.62
N ASP A 411 7.28 -21.75 -16.05
CA ASP A 411 8.09 -22.94 -16.34
C ASP A 411 7.63 -23.64 -17.64
N SER A 412 6.48 -23.22 -18.18
CA SER A 412 5.94 -23.77 -19.41
C SER A 412 5.63 -22.65 -20.40
N ALA A 413 6.01 -22.87 -21.67
CA ALA A 413 5.65 -22.03 -22.81
C ALA A 413 4.14 -22.06 -23.14
N VAL A 414 3.29 -22.43 -22.18
CA VAL A 414 1.85 -22.55 -22.34
C VAL A 414 1.25 -21.15 -22.47
N GLU A 415 0.90 -20.84 -23.72
CA GLU A 415 0.04 -19.78 -24.24
C GLU A 415 0.02 -18.44 -23.49
N TRP A 416 1.19 -17.80 -23.38
CA TRP A 416 1.28 -16.37 -23.09
C TRP A 416 0.37 -15.51 -23.98
N SER A 417 0.13 -15.95 -25.22
CA SER A 417 -0.80 -15.37 -26.19
C SER A 417 -2.23 -15.14 -25.67
N ALA A 418 -2.66 -15.88 -24.64
CA ALA A 418 -4.00 -15.74 -24.06
C ALA A 418 -4.09 -14.60 -23.03
N ILE A 419 -2.95 -14.17 -22.46
CA ILE A 419 -2.84 -13.16 -21.39
C ILE A 419 -2.51 -11.77 -21.98
N GLU A 420 -2.05 -11.70 -23.23
CA GLU A 420 -1.43 -10.52 -23.86
C GLU A 420 -2.30 -9.24 -23.80
N ASN A 421 -3.52 -9.23 -24.33
CA ASN A 421 -4.13 -7.95 -24.74
C ASN A 421 -4.62 -7.01 -23.61
N GLU A 422 -4.90 -7.49 -22.39
CA GLU A 422 -5.46 -6.66 -21.31
C GLU A 422 -4.48 -6.40 -20.16
N VAL A 423 -3.57 -7.34 -19.88
CA VAL A 423 -2.47 -7.15 -18.90
C VAL A 423 -1.58 -5.98 -19.32
N TYR A 424 -1.38 -5.77 -20.62
CA TYR A 424 -0.59 -4.66 -21.15
C TYR A 424 -1.12 -3.27 -20.76
N ALA A 425 -2.45 -3.07 -20.72
CA ALA A 425 -3.00 -1.77 -20.35
C ALA A 425 -2.79 -1.44 -18.85
N GLU A 426 -2.74 -2.46 -18.00
CA GLU A 426 -2.54 -2.32 -16.55
C GLU A 426 -1.05 -2.13 -16.21
N LEU A 427 -0.16 -2.91 -16.83
CA LEU A 427 1.28 -2.92 -16.53
C LEU A 427 2.00 -1.59 -16.78
N ALA A 428 1.44 -0.69 -17.59
CA ALA A 428 2.06 0.61 -17.90
C ALA A 428 2.18 1.57 -16.70
N ASN A 429 1.47 1.30 -15.59
CA ASN A 429 1.41 2.18 -14.42
C ASN A 429 2.06 1.61 -13.15
N HIS A 430 2.79 0.50 -13.24
CA HIS A 430 3.26 -0.25 -12.07
C HIS A 430 4.74 -0.64 -12.14
N ASP A 431 5.35 -0.86 -10.98
CA ASP A 431 6.68 -1.47 -10.85
C ASP A 431 6.55 -2.96 -11.21
N LEU A 432 6.85 -3.29 -12.46
CA LEU A 432 6.82 -4.65 -12.96
C LEU A 432 8.18 -5.33 -12.75
N ILE A 433 8.17 -6.51 -12.13
CA ILE A 433 9.36 -7.37 -12.03
C ILE A 433 9.02 -8.72 -12.64
N LEU A 434 9.60 -8.98 -13.82
CA LEU A 434 9.46 -10.25 -14.53
C LEU A 434 10.62 -11.17 -14.15
N ILE A 435 10.33 -12.39 -13.71
CA ILE A 435 11.34 -13.34 -13.25
C ILE A 435 11.06 -14.71 -13.89
N GLY A 436 11.94 -15.17 -14.77
CA GLY A 436 11.86 -16.50 -15.39
C GLY A 436 12.46 -16.53 -16.81
N GLU A 437 12.63 -17.73 -17.37
CA GLU A 437 13.26 -17.94 -18.69
C GLU A 437 12.52 -17.23 -19.84
N CYS A 438 11.24 -16.92 -19.67
CA CYS A 438 10.45 -16.19 -20.67
C CYS A 438 10.47 -14.66 -20.50
N ALA A 439 11.09 -14.11 -19.43
CA ALA A 439 11.03 -12.69 -19.12
C ALA A 439 11.50 -11.80 -20.29
N GLU A 440 12.57 -12.18 -20.99
CA GLU A 440 13.06 -11.43 -22.15
C GLU A 440 12.03 -11.39 -23.30
N LYS A 441 11.40 -12.51 -23.62
CA LYS A 441 10.36 -12.59 -24.66
C LYS A 441 9.12 -11.76 -24.30
N ILE A 442 8.76 -11.75 -23.01
CA ILE A 442 7.66 -10.94 -22.49
C ILE A 442 7.99 -9.45 -22.62
N ILE A 443 9.21 -9.05 -22.27
CA ILE A 443 9.71 -7.67 -22.38
C ILE A 443 9.75 -7.22 -23.84
N GLU A 444 10.22 -8.08 -24.76
CA GLU A 444 10.22 -7.77 -26.18
C GLU A 444 8.80 -7.59 -26.73
N SER A 445 7.86 -8.45 -26.34
CA SER A 445 6.44 -8.28 -26.69
C SER A 445 5.87 -6.97 -26.12
N LEU A 446 6.13 -6.67 -24.85
CA LEU A 446 5.72 -5.43 -24.18
C LEU A 446 6.26 -4.18 -24.87
N LYS A 447 7.56 -4.15 -25.18
CA LYS A 447 8.21 -3.02 -25.87
C LYS A 447 7.63 -2.81 -27.27
N LYS A 448 7.25 -3.89 -27.96
CA LYS A 448 6.65 -3.84 -29.29
C LYS A 448 5.22 -3.30 -29.28
N GLN A 449 4.43 -3.65 -28.27
CA GLN A 449 3.02 -3.27 -28.18
C GLN A 449 2.79 -1.92 -27.48
N LEU A 450 3.67 -1.53 -26.57
CA LEU A 450 3.58 -0.28 -25.80
C LEU A 450 4.87 0.54 -25.94
N PRO A 451 5.06 1.27 -27.05
CA PRO A 451 6.28 2.06 -27.30
C PRO A 451 6.58 3.10 -26.22
N SER A 452 5.58 3.49 -25.41
CA SER A 452 5.72 4.40 -24.27
C SER A 452 6.44 3.80 -23.05
N LEU A 453 6.68 2.49 -23.02
CA LEU A 453 7.44 1.80 -21.95
C LEU A 453 8.96 2.01 -22.03
N SER A 454 9.45 3.00 -22.79
CA SER A 454 10.88 3.33 -22.89
C SER A 454 11.55 3.74 -21.56
N LYS A 455 10.78 3.84 -20.47
CA LYS A 455 11.22 4.08 -19.09
C LYS A 455 11.33 2.82 -18.22
N VAL A 456 10.97 1.64 -18.71
CA VAL A 456 11.34 0.38 -18.05
C VAL A 456 12.86 0.24 -18.20
N SER A 457 13.61 0.73 -17.22
CA SER A 457 15.04 0.50 -17.20
C SER A 457 15.28 -0.99 -17.01
N CYS A 458 16.14 -1.56 -17.85
CA CYS A 458 16.72 -2.90 -17.65
C CYS A 458 17.55 -3.03 -16.35
N GLY A 459 17.55 -2.00 -15.49
CA GLY A 459 18.44 -1.87 -14.34
C GLY A 459 18.16 -2.80 -13.17
N ASP A 460 16.94 -3.35 -13.08
CA ASP A 460 16.55 -4.25 -11.98
C ASP A 460 16.27 -5.69 -12.48
N LEU A 461 16.84 -6.08 -13.62
CA LEU A 461 16.70 -7.43 -14.16
C LEU A 461 17.65 -8.39 -13.44
N HIS A 462 17.15 -9.12 -12.46
CA HIS A 462 17.90 -10.24 -11.88
C HIS A 462 17.76 -11.46 -12.81
N TYR A 463 18.69 -11.58 -13.75
CA TYR A 463 18.79 -12.74 -14.64
C TYR A 463 19.45 -13.90 -13.89
N PHE A 464 18.71 -14.99 -13.69
CA PHE A 464 19.25 -16.24 -13.15
C PHE A 464 19.05 -17.34 -14.20
N SER A 465 19.96 -17.43 -15.18
CA SER A 465 20.06 -18.64 -16.00
C SER A 465 20.88 -19.71 -15.29
N HIS A 466 20.49 -20.97 -15.44
CA HIS A 466 21.28 -22.12 -14.98
C HIS A 466 22.55 -22.37 -15.81
N GLU A 467 22.85 -21.55 -16.85
CA GLU A 467 24.07 -21.67 -17.67
C GLU A 467 25.03 -20.46 -17.54
N PRO A 468 26.37 -20.69 -17.60
CA PRO A 468 27.40 -19.69 -17.35
C PRO A 468 27.67 -18.83 -18.59
N ILE A 469 26.82 -17.84 -18.87
CA ILE A 469 27.07 -16.85 -19.93
C ILE A 469 27.85 -15.63 -19.42
N ALA A 470 27.88 -15.39 -18.10
CA ALA A 470 28.52 -14.21 -17.50
C ALA A 470 30.08 -14.19 -17.57
N LEU A 471 30.74 -15.29 -17.96
CA LEU A 471 32.21 -15.33 -17.96
C LEU A 471 32.85 -14.54 -19.13
N ALA A 472 32.23 -14.50 -20.31
CA ALA A 472 32.86 -13.96 -21.51
C ALA A 472 32.97 -12.42 -21.56
N GLU A 473 32.12 -11.71 -20.79
CA GLU A 473 32.12 -10.23 -20.75
C GLU A 473 33.00 -9.66 -19.63
N LEU A 474 33.24 -10.42 -18.56
CA LEU A 474 34.12 -10.03 -17.44
C LEU A 474 35.62 -10.23 -17.76
N GLU A 475 35.96 -11.18 -18.65
CA GLU A 475 37.35 -11.42 -19.09
C GLU A 475 38.02 -10.23 -19.80
N LYS A 476 37.25 -9.22 -20.23
CA LYS A 476 37.78 -8.07 -20.98
C LYS A 476 38.20 -6.87 -20.12
N ASN A 477 37.84 -6.79 -18.84
CA ASN A 477 37.91 -5.52 -18.10
C ASN A 477 38.85 -5.47 -16.88
N VAL A 478 39.64 -6.51 -16.58
CA VAL A 478 40.67 -6.45 -15.53
C VAL A 478 41.89 -7.25 -15.95
N GLU A 479 43.03 -6.59 -16.19
CA GLU A 479 44.28 -7.21 -16.67
C GLU A 479 44.85 -8.32 -15.76
N LEU A 480 44.43 -8.40 -14.49
CA LEU A 480 44.89 -9.41 -13.54
C LEU A 480 44.09 -10.73 -13.55
N ILE A 481 42.82 -10.71 -13.96
CA ILE A 481 41.95 -11.90 -13.93
C ILE A 481 42.43 -13.01 -14.87
N PRO A 482 42.89 -12.70 -16.10
CA PRO A 482 43.49 -13.71 -16.98
C PRO A 482 44.74 -14.37 -16.37
N HIS A 483 45.52 -13.65 -15.56
CA HIS A 483 46.72 -14.19 -14.92
C HIS A 483 46.40 -15.16 -13.78
N LEU A 484 45.43 -14.81 -12.92
CA LEU A 484 44.95 -15.68 -11.85
C LEU A 484 44.23 -16.92 -12.41
N ASN A 485 43.46 -16.77 -13.49
CA ASN A 485 42.84 -17.89 -14.18
C ASN A 485 43.88 -18.78 -14.86
N GLN A 486 44.94 -18.22 -15.45
CA GLN A 486 46.04 -18.98 -16.03
C GLN A 486 46.84 -19.77 -14.97
N LEU A 487 47.04 -19.19 -13.79
CA LEU A 487 47.62 -19.87 -12.62
C LEU A 487 46.73 -21.03 -12.14
N ALA A 488 45.40 -20.83 -12.11
CA ALA A 488 44.43 -21.86 -11.71
C ALA A 488 44.22 -22.97 -12.77
N HIS A 489 44.34 -22.66 -14.07
CA HIS A 489 44.18 -23.62 -15.17
C HIS A 489 45.44 -24.44 -15.47
N ASN A 490 46.65 -23.87 -15.32
CA ASN A 490 47.89 -24.59 -15.61
C ASN A 490 48.33 -25.56 -14.51
N SER A 491 47.61 -25.58 -13.40
CA SER A 491 47.92 -26.35 -12.20
C SER A 491 47.04 -27.59 -12.09
N SER A 492 47.31 -28.62 -12.89
CA SER A 492 46.66 -29.92 -12.74
C SER A 492 47.18 -30.73 -11.53
N ASN A 493 47.98 -30.12 -10.65
CA ASN A 493 48.52 -30.69 -9.41
C ASN A 493 48.72 -29.58 -8.37
N TRP A 494 47.72 -29.29 -7.53
CA TRP A 494 47.90 -28.39 -6.39
C TRP A 494 48.54 -29.16 -5.23
N GLY A 495 49.81 -28.86 -4.95
CA GLY A 495 50.46 -29.19 -3.68
C GLY A 495 50.46 -27.99 -2.73
N GLU A 496 50.91 -28.16 -1.49
CA GLU A 496 51.02 -27.07 -0.49
C GLU A 496 51.71 -25.81 -1.04
N HIS A 497 52.73 -25.98 -1.89
CA HIS A 497 53.47 -24.87 -2.49
C HIS A 497 52.62 -24.01 -3.44
N SER A 498 51.62 -24.59 -4.12
CA SER A 498 50.76 -23.87 -5.07
C SER A 498 49.71 -23.00 -4.36
N ALA A 499 49.22 -23.45 -3.20
CA ALA A 499 48.31 -22.67 -2.37
C ALA A 499 49.02 -21.49 -1.70
N GLU A 500 50.27 -21.67 -1.27
CA GLU A 500 51.11 -20.58 -0.75
C GLU A 500 51.34 -19.50 -1.81
N VAL A 501 51.69 -19.89 -3.04
CA VAL A 501 51.88 -18.94 -4.16
C VAL A 501 50.60 -18.20 -4.52
N LEU A 502 49.43 -18.88 -4.53
CA LEU A 502 48.15 -18.20 -4.76
C LEU A 502 47.87 -17.17 -3.65
N MET A 503 48.09 -17.53 -2.39
CA MET A 503 47.85 -16.62 -1.27
C MET A 503 48.84 -15.45 -1.24
N GLU A 504 50.11 -15.65 -1.65
CA GLU A 504 51.08 -14.57 -1.85
C GLU A 504 50.67 -13.60 -2.97
N GLU A 505 50.11 -14.10 -4.08
CA GLU A 505 49.61 -13.25 -5.16
C GLU A 505 48.33 -12.50 -4.76
N ILE A 506 47.43 -13.13 -4.01
CA ILE A 506 46.24 -12.49 -3.43
C ILE A 506 46.65 -11.40 -2.43
N ALA A 507 47.68 -11.63 -1.62
CA ALA A 507 48.18 -10.67 -0.65
C ALA A 507 48.85 -9.43 -1.26
N LYS A 508 49.29 -9.49 -2.52
CA LYS A 508 49.80 -8.32 -3.25
C LYS A 508 48.68 -7.37 -3.70
N LEU A 509 47.42 -7.75 -3.55
CA LEU A 509 46.27 -6.91 -3.86
C LEU A 509 46.06 -5.90 -2.71
N ASP A 510 46.45 -4.64 -2.93
CA ASP A 510 46.36 -3.51 -1.97
C ASP A 510 44.90 -3.10 -1.67
N THR A 511 44.19 -3.97 -0.96
CA THR A 511 42.72 -3.96 -0.90
C THR A 511 42.27 -4.38 0.50
N GLN A 512 41.31 -3.63 1.07
CA GLN A 512 41.18 -3.57 2.52
C GLN A 512 40.53 -4.80 3.18
N GLU A 513 39.77 -5.64 2.45
CA GLU A 513 39.26 -6.92 2.95
C GLU A 513 38.95 -7.89 1.81
N ILE A 514 39.37 -9.16 1.96
CA ILE A 514 38.98 -10.27 1.08
C ILE A 514 38.27 -11.33 1.93
N VAL A 515 37.08 -11.74 1.50
CA VAL A 515 36.29 -12.79 2.18
C VAL A 515 36.32 -14.07 1.35
N LEU A 516 36.83 -15.14 1.95
CA LEU A 516 36.80 -16.47 1.36
C LEU A 516 35.51 -17.18 1.82
N TRP A 517 34.68 -17.57 0.86
CA TRP A 517 33.44 -18.33 1.05
C TRP A 517 33.59 -19.77 0.56
N TYR A 518 33.08 -20.70 1.36
CA TYR A 518 33.18 -22.13 1.15
C TYR A 518 31.78 -22.77 1.19
N PHE A 519 31.48 -23.66 0.25
CA PHE A 519 30.16 -24.29 0.10
C PHE A 519 30.19 -25.83 0.24
N ASP A 520 31.24 -26.53 -0.20
CA ASP A 520 31.44 -27.98 -0.03
C ASP A 520 32.86 -28.45 -0.43
N GLU A 521 33.16 -29.76 -0.32
CA GLU A 521 34.49 -30.39 -0.51
C GLU A 521 35.17 -30.10 -1.87
N ALA A 522 34.48 -29.51 -2.86
CA ALA A 522 34.99 -29.32 -4.21
C ALA A 522 35.16 -27.84 -4.65
N GLN A 523 34.60 -26.86 -3.94
CA GLN A 523 34.53 -25.47 -4.46
C GLN A 523 34.83 -24.37 -3.45
N PHE A 524 35.57 -23.34 -3.92
CA PHE A 524 35.81 -22.08 -3.20
C PHE A 524 35.32 -20.89 -4.02
N ARG A 525 34.79 -19.89 -3.32
CA ARG A 525 34.47 -18.58 -3.88
C ARG A 525 35.24 -17.49 -3.17
N LEU A 526 35.89 -16.63 -3.94
CA LEU A 526 36.46 -15.38 -3.44
C LEU A 526 35.42 -14.27 -3.60
N ILE A 527 35.08 -13.60 -2.50
CA ILE A 527 34.13 -12.50 -2.48
C ILE A 527 34.85 -11.22 -2.13
N TRP A 528 34.60 -10.21 -2.96
CA TRP A 528 35.14 -8.88 -2.82
C TRP A 528 34.03 -7.89 -2.48
N PRO A 529 33.99 -7.34 -1.26
CA PRO A 529 32.83 -6.59 -0.76
C PRO A 529 32.65 -5.17 -1.35
N HIS A 530 33.58 -4.70 -2.19
CA HIS A 530 33.61 -3.33 -2.71
C HIS A 530 33.53 -3.22 -4.24
N VAL A 531 33.18 -4.29 -4.95
CA VAL A 531 32.94 -4.24 -6.40
C VAL A 531 31.43 -4.45 -6.64
N GLU A 532 30.79 -3.57 -7.41
CA GLU A 532 29.42 -3.81 -7.89
C GLU A 532 29.41 -5.13 -8.68
N ASN A 533 28.71 -6.14 -8.15
CA ASN A 533 28.72 -7.58 -8.51
C ASN A 533 29.73 -8.42 -7.72
N ASN A 534 29.36 -8.75 -6.47
CA ASN A 534 30.11 -9.40 -5.38
C ASN A 534 30.68 -10.83 -5.64
N VAL A 535 31.07 -11.24 -6.85
CA VAL A 535 31.75 -12.53 -7.07
C VAL A 535 32.83 -12.37 -8.12
N VAL A 536 34.10 -12.56 -7.72
CA VAL A 536 35.24 -12.32 -8.62
C VAL A 536 35.84 -13.63 -9.15
N ALA A 537 35.69 -14.77 -8.48
CA ALA A 537 36.12 -16.06 -9.03
C ALA A 537 35.44 -17.28 -8.35
N VAL A 538 35.15 -18.30 -9.15
CA VAL A 538 34.79 -19.65 -8.69
C VAL A 538 35.94 -20.58 -9.10
N ILE A 539 36.67 -21.14 -8.13
CA ILE A 539 37.77 -22.08 -8.42
C ILE A 539 37.26 -23.49 -8.11
N ASN A 540 37.26 -24.35 -9.13
CA ASN A 540 36.76 -25.72 -9.04
C ASN A 540 37.93 -26.72 -8.99
N SER A 541 38.11 -27.38 -7.85
CA SER A 541 39.17 -28.36 -7.65
C SER A 541 38.70 -29.72 -8.16
N SER A 542 38.95 -30.03 -9.43
CA SER A 542 38.33 -31.22 -10.01
C SER A 542 38.99 -32.55 -9.63
N LYS A 543 40.28 -32.62 -9.24
CA LYS A 543 40.93 -33.91 -8.90
C LYS A 543 42.16 -33.72 -7.97
N HIS A 544 42.08 -34.36 -6.80
CA HIS A 544 43.14 -34.63 -5.81
C HIS A 544 43.46 -33.52 -4.78
N ALA A 545 43.35 -33.94 -3.50
CA ALA A 545 43.38 -33.20 -2.23
C ALA A 545 42.14 -32.32 -1.98
N ALA A 546 41.40 -32.64 -0.91
CA ALA A 546 40.30 -31.82 -0.43
C ALA A 546 40.89 -30.46 -0.02
N PRO A 547 40.49 -29.35 -0.65
CA PRO A 547 41.06 -28.04 -0.33
C PRO A 547 40.86 -27.65 1.15
N VAL A 548 39.89 -28.26 1.83
CA VAL A 548 39.66 -28.17 3.29
C VAL A 548 40.91 -28.54 4.07
N GLU A 549 41.59 -29.64 3.72
CA GLU A 549 42.80 -30.07 4.43
C GLU A 549 43.93 -29.07 4.25
N ILE A 550 44.02 -28.41 3.09
CA ILE A 550 45.06 -27.40 2.82
C ILE A 550 44.76 -26.11 3.58
N VAL A 551 43.52 -25.64 3.58
CA VAL A 551 43.11 -24.44 4.33
C VAL A 551 43.22 -24.67 5.85
N ASP A 552 42.71 -25.78 6.36
CA ASP A 552 42.83 -26.13 7.79
C ASP A 552 44.31 -26.30 8.19
N LYS A 553 45.17 -26.83 7.30
CA LYS A 553 46.61 -26.93 7.53
C LYS A 553 47.30 -25.55 7.53
N LEU A 554 46.96 -24.65 6.61
CA LEU A 554 47.48 -23.27 6.56
C LEU A 554 47.03 -22.45 7.79
N ILE A 555 45.80 -22.63 8.25
CA ILE A 555 45.29 -22.05 9.51
C ILE A 555 46.07 -22.62 10.70
N SER A 556 46.24 -23.95 10.76
CA SER A 556 46.95 -24.62 11.87
C SER A 556 48.45 -24.29 11.94
N GLN A 557 49.06 -23.90 10.82
CA GLN A 557 50.46 -23.48 10.72
C GLN A 557 50.64 -21.97 10.98
N ASP A 558 49.58 -21.23 11.28
CA ASP A 558 49.57 -19.79 11.51
C ASP A 558 50.13 -18.99 10.30
N LYS A 559 50.01 -19.54 9.09
CA LYS A 559 50.52 -18.90 7.86
C LYS A 559 49.54 -17.90 7.24
N LEU A 560 48.32 -17.82 7.78
CA LEU A 560 47.28 -16.88 7.33
C LEU A 560 47.21 -15.63 8.21
N SER A 561 47.77 -15.65 9.43
CA SER A 561 47.81 -14.49 10.33
C SER A 561 48.79 -13.40 9.89
N ILE A 562 49.62 -13.67 8.89
CA ILE A 562 50.50 -12.68 8.24
C ILE A 562 49.71 -11.75 7.29
N TYR A 563 48.42 -12.05 7.05
CA TYR A 563 47.55 -11.31 6.16
C TYR A 563 46.33 -10.79 6.92
N ASP A 564 46.47 -9.64 7.57
CA ASP A 564 45.46 -9.00 8.45
C ASP A 564 44.09 -8.72 7.77
N HIS A 565 44.02 -8.87 6.44
CA HIS A 565 42.87 -8.48 5.61
C HIS A 565 42.03 -9.68 5.12
N ILE A 566 42.42 -10.92 5.46
CA ILE A 566 41.74 -12.13 4.98
C ILE A 566 40.86 -12.70 6.11
N LYS A 567 39.54 -12.70 5.91
CA LYS A 567 38.58 -13.38 6.80
C LYS A 567 38.14 -14.70 6.18
N VAL A 568 38.37 -15.79 6.89
CA VAL A 568 37.91 -17.14 6.51
C VAL A 568 36.65 -17.47 7.32
N ILE A 569 35.55 -17.78 6.65
CA ILE A 569 34.28 -18.14 7.29
C ILE A 569 33.96 -19.60 6.96
N ARG A 570 33.84 -20.44 8.00
CA ARG A 570 33.45 -21.86 7.88
C ARG A 570 31.97 -22.01 8.20
N LEU A 571 31.19 -22.55 7.27
CA LEU A 571 29.81 -22.96 7.50
C LEU A 571 29.79 -24.48 7.67
N ASN A 572 29.03 -24.97 8.66
CA ASN A 572 28.82 -26.40 8.92
C ASN A 572 27.53 -26.88 8.27
#